data_AF-A0A411WRG6-F1
#
_entry.id   AF-A0A411WRG6-F1
#
_cell.length_a   1.000
_cell.length_b   1.000
_cell.length_c   1.000
_cell.angle_alpha   90.00
_cell.angle_beta   90.00
_cell.angle_gamma   90.00
#
_symmetry.space_group_name_H-M   'P 1'
#
loop_
_entity.id
_entity.type
_entity.pdbx_description
1 polymer ?
#
loop_
_entity_poly.entity_id
_entity_poly.type
_entity_poly.pdbx_seq_one_letter_code
_entity_poly.pdbx_strand_id
1 'polypeptide(L)'
;MMELPFELFGFTRLIENEPARMAFVASFGVLITACIFALLSRLPLLNTIFGIIAGGLALALFPGFAVCMIFAFSGIAGMHIFFSWVVIVIACILFMLLNYQRVTVTLSDVVEVKGILRSFIPSKNREI
;
A
#
# COMPACT_ATOMS: atom_id res chain seq x y z
N MET A 1 28.37 -11.62 -15.49
CA MET A 1 27.08 -11.92 -14.86
C MET A 1 27.36 -12.38 -13.44
N MET A 2 27.12 -11.53 -12.44
CA MET A 2 27.17 -11.96 -11.03
C MET A 2 25.77 -12.48 -10.70
N GLU A 3 25.59 -13.79 -10.76
CA GLU A 3 24.42 -14.46 -10.23
C GLU A 3 24.54 -14.42 -8.70
N LEU A 4 23.74 -13.59 -8.05
CA LEU A 4 23.66 -13.61 -6.58
C LEU A 4 23.20 -15.01 -6.17
N PRO A 5 23.95 -15.75 -5.33
CA PRO A 5 23.56 -17.08 -4.91
C PRO A 5 22.46 -16.93 -3.88
N PHE A 6 21.22 -16.85 -4.35
CA PHE A 6 20.01 -16.79 -3.53
C PHE A 6 19.80 -18.06 -2.68
N GLU A 7 20.68 -19.05 -2.80
CA GLU A 7 20.76 -20.23 -1.93
C GLU A 7 21.03 -19.91 -0.46
N LEU A 8 21.63 -18.77 -0.12
CA LEU A 8 22.00 -18.46 1.27
C LEU A 8 20.83 -18.01 2.16
N PHE A 9 19.68 -17.67 1.58
CA PHE A 9 18.51 -17.19 2.31
C PHE A 9 17.34 -18.12 2.05
N GLY A 10 16.98 -18.97 3.01
CA GLY A 10 15.85 -19.91 2.91
C GLY A 10 14.50 -19.25 2.58
N PHE A 11 14.37 -17.94 2.85
CA PHE A 11 13.21 -17.13 2.46
C PHE A 11 13.13 -16.91 0.94
N THR A 12 14.27 -16.84 0.25
CA THR A 12 14.35 -16.58 -1.19
C THR A 12 13.91 -17.79 -2.01
N ARG A 13 14.24 -19.01 -1.57
CA ARG A 13 13.70 -20.26 -2.17
C ARG A 13 12.17 -20.36 -2.04
N LEU A 14 11.61 -19.80 -0.96
CA LEU A 14 10.16 -19.74 -0.73
C LEU A 14 9.46 -18.74 -1.65
N ILE A 15 10.13 -17.63 -1.97
CA ILE A 15 9.65 -16.61 -2.92
C ILE A 15 9.78 -17.09 -4.36
N GLU A 16 10.86 -17.80 -4.70
CA GLU A 16 11.15 -18.25 -6.06
C GLU A 16 10.19 -19.35 -6.53
N ASN A 17 9.90 -20.33 -5.67
CA ASN A 17 9.14 -21.53 -6.06
C ASN A 17 7.63 -21.33 -6.12
N GLU A 18 7.06 -20.27 -5.53
CA GLU A 18 5.62 -20.05 -5.50
C GLU A 18 5.23 -18.57 -5.73
N PRO A 19 5.10 -18.13 -7.00
CA PRO A 19 4.79 -16.74 -7.34
C PRO A 19 3.44 -16.27 -6.77
N ALA A 20 2.48 -17.19 -6.61
CA ALA A 20 1.19 -16.90 -5.99
C ALA A 20 1.32 -16.49 -4.51
N ARG A 21 2.23 -17.13 -3.75
CA ARG A 21 2.50 -16.74 -2.36
C ARG A 21 3.14 -15.35 -2.29
N MET A 22 4.02 -15.03 -3.23
CA MET A 22 4.63 -13.71 -3.29
C MET A 22 3.60 -12.62 -3.59
N ALA A 23 2.69 -12.83 -4.55
CA ALA A 23 1.59 -11.90 -4.81
C ALA A 23 0.71 -11.68 -3.57
N PHE A 24 0.45 -12.74 -2.79
CA PHE A 24 -0.30 -12.64 -1.54
C PHE A 24 0.46 -11.81 -0.49
N VAL A 25 1.75 -12.08 -0.29
CA VAL A 25 2.60 -11.32 0.65
C VAL A 25 2.72 -9.85 0.24
N ALA A 26 2.90 -9.56 -1.05
CA ALA A 26 2.91 -8.18 -1.57
C ALA A 26 1.61 -7.42 -1.27
N SER A 27 0.49 -8.12 -1.23
CA SER A 27 -0.83 -7.48 -1.08
C SER A 27 -1.20 -7.30 0.39
N PHE A 28 -1.15 -8.39 1.15
CA PHE A 28 -1.52 -8.37 2.57
C PHE A 28 -0.41 -7.81 3.46
N GLY A 29 0.85 -8.00 3.09
CA GLY A 29 2.00 -7.42 3.79
C GLY A 29 2.00 -5.90 3.74
N VAL A 30 1.67 -5.30 2.59
CA VAL A 30 1.48 -3.83 2.47
C VAL A 30 0.36 -3.35 3.37
N LEU A 31 -0.75 -4.08 3.42
CA LEU A 31 -1.92 -3.69 4.20
C LEU A 31 -1.63 -3.69 5.70
N ILE A 32 -0.98 -4.76 6.20
CA ILE A 32 -0.51 -4.85 7.59
C ILE A 32 0.47 -3.72 7.90
N THR A 33 1.45 -3.50 7.03
CA THR A 33 2.48 -2.48 7.21
C THR A 33 1.88 -1.07 7.21
N ALA A 34 0.94 -0.79 6.30
CA ALA A 34 0.21 0.47 6.25
C ALA A 34 -0.60 0.71 7.53
N CYS A 35 -1.28 -0.31 8.06
CA CYS A 35 -2.00 -0.20 9.33
C CYS A 35 -1.06 0.12 10.51
N ILE A 36 0.10 -0.53 10.60
CA ILE A 36 1.09 -0.25 11.64
C ILE A 36 1.57 1.20 11.56
N PHE A 37 1.94 1.67 10.36
CA PHE A 37 2.37 3.05 10.18
C PHE A 37 1.26 4.08 10.40
N ALA A 38 0.01 3.77 10.03
CA ALA A 38 -1.14 4.62 10.33
C ALA A 38 -1.46 4.69 11.83
N LEU A 39 -1.20 3.63 12.60
CA LEU A 39 -1.29 3.66 14.05
C LEU A 39 -0.18 4.54 14.66
N LEU A 40 1.05 4.39 14.15
CA LEU A 40 2.21 5.18 14.59
C LEU A 40 2.09 6.67 14.24
N SER A 41 1.36 7.03 13.18
CA SER A 41 1.14 8.43 12.81
C SER A 41 0.34 9.21 13.85
N ARG A 42 -0.32 8.55 14.81
CA ARG A 42 -0.95 9.24 15.96
C ARG A 42 0.05 9.94 16.87
N LEU A 43 1.35 9.64 16.76
CA LEU A 43 2.40 10.32 17.51
C LEU A 43 2.69 11.70 16.90
N PRO A 44 2.52 12.80 17.66
CA PRO A 44 2.53 14.17 17.12
C PRO A 44 3.85 14.60 16.50
N LEU A 45 4.96 13.96 16.89
CA LEU A 45 6.31 14.34 16.48
C LEU A 45 6.72 13.75 15.12
N LEU A 46 6.10 12.65 14.69
CA LEU A 46 6.40 11.98 13.40
C LEU A 46 5.16 11.75 12.53
N ASN A 47 4.01 12.34 12.88
CA ASN A 47 2.74 12.14 12.18
C ASN A 47 2.86 12.34 10.67
N THR A 48 3.55 13.40 10.22
CA THR A 48 3.71 13.70 8.79
C THR A 48 4.51 12.61 8.06
N ILE A 49 5.62 12.14 8.62
CA ILE A 49 6.49 11.14 7.97
C ILE A 49 5.74 9.81 7.89
N PHE A 50 5.14 9.38 8.99
CA PHE A 50 4.35 8.14 9.02
C PHE A 50 3.09 8.23 8.17
N GLY A 51 2.46 9.40 8.07
CA GLY A 51 1.33 9.66 7.18
C GLY A 51 1.72 9.56 5.70
N ILE A 52 2.88 10.11 5.31
CA ILE A 52 3.42 9.95 3.95
C ILE A 52 3.66 8.48 3.62
N ILE A 53 4.31 7.74 4.53
CA ILE A 53 4.62 6.32 4.33
C ILE A 53 3.34 5.49 4.27
N ALA A 54 2.42 5.68 5.22
CA ALA A 54 1.15 4.95 5.26
C ALA A 54 0.29 5.25 4.03
N GLY A 55 0.21 6.51 3.60
CA GLY A 55 -0.50 6.89 2.38
C GLY A 55 0.15 6.33 1.12
N GLY A 56 1.49 6.32 1.05
CA GLY A 56 2.24 5.73 -0.05
C GLY A 56 2.02 4.22 -0.16
N LEU A 57 2.04 3.52 0.98
CA LEU A 57 1.72 2.09 1.06
C LEU A 57 0.27 1.81 0.67
N ALA A 58 -0.69 2.63 1.16
CA ALA A 58 -2.09 2.48 0.80
C ALA A 58 -2.34 2.68 -0.71
N LEU A 59 -1.69 3.67 -1.32
CA LEU A 59 -1.74 3.88 -2.77
C LEU A 59 -1.05 2.76 -3.56
N ALA A 60 0.01 2.17 -3.03
CA ALA A 60 0.72 1.06 -3.66
C ALA A 60 -0.08 -0.25 -3.66
N LEU A 61 -1.10 -0.38 -2.81
CA LEU A 61 -1.85 -1.62 -2.64
C LEU A 61 -2.53 -2.07 -3.94
N PHE A 62 -3.33 -1.19 -4.56
CA PHE A 62 -4.08 -1.52 -5.77
C PHE A 62 -3.19 -1.76 -7.01
N PRO A 63 -2.31 -0.83 -7.42
CA PRO A 63 -1.43 -1.05 -8.56
C PRO A 63 -0.43 -2.18 -8.29
N GLY A 64 0.08 -2.30 -7.06
CA GLY A 64 0.97 -3.39 -6.66
C GLY A 64 0.29 -4.75 -6.78
N PHE A 65 -0.93 -4.90 -6.25
CA PHE A 65 -1.69 -6.14 -6.38
C PHE A 65 -1.99 -6.49 -7.84
N ALA A 66 -2.47 -5.53 -8.63
CA ALA A 66 -2.81 -5.75 -10.03
C ALA A 66 -1.60 -6.25 -10.83
N VAL A 67 -0.45 -5.56 -10.71
CA VAL A 67 0.79 -5.94 -11.40
C VAL A 67 1.31 -7.30 -10.91
N CYS A 68 1.28 -7.56 -9.59
CA CYS A 68 1.71 -8.84 -9.04
C CYS A 68 0.84 -10.01 -9.53
N MET A 69 -0.48 -9.82 -9.63
CA MET A 69 -1.39 -10.85 -10.14
C MET A 69 -1.16 -11.11 -11.63
N ILE A 70 -0.95 -10.07 -12.45
CA ILE A 70 -0.62 -10.21 -13.87
C ILE A 70 0.65 -11.06 -14.04
N PHE A 71 1.70 -10.77 -13.26
CA PHE A 71 2.95 -11.51 -13.33
C PHE A 71 2.84 -12.94 -12.79
N ALA A 72 2.04 -13.15 -11.74
CA ALA A 72 1.76 -14.49 -11.23
C ALA A 72 1.03 -15.35 -12.26
N PHE A 73 0.02 -14.81 -12.95
CA PHE A 73 -0.68 -15.53 -14.03
C PHE A 73 0.16 -15.73 -15.28
N SER A 74 1.14 -14.84 -15.53
CA SER A 74 2.10 -14.99 -16.63
C SER A 74 3.21 -16.00 -16.33
N GLY A 75 3.22 -16.63 -15.15
CA GLY A 75 4.24 -17.62 -14.76
C GLY A 75 5.63 -17.02 -14.52
N ILE A 76 5.72 -15.71 -14.24
CA ILE A 76 6.99 -15.06 -13.94
C ILE A 76 7.48 -15.49 -12.56
N ALA A 77 8.79 -15.74 -12.43
CA ALA A 77 9.39 -16.11 -11.16
C ALA A 77 9.12 -15.06 -10.07
N GLY A 78 8.83 -15.52 -8.84
CA GLY A 78 8.41 -14.65 -7.74
C GLY A 78 9.43 -13.56 -7.36
N MET A 79 10.72 -13.78 -7.64
CA MET A 79 11.77 -12.77 -7.44
C MET A 79 11.57 -11.51 -8.29
N HIS A 80 11.17 -11.66 -9.55
CA HIS A 80 10.87 -10.50 -10.40
C HIS A 80 9.62 -9.78 -9.92
N ILE A 81 8.61 -10.54 -9.47
CA ILE A 81 7.39 -9.98 -8.86
C ILE A 81 7.75 -9.14 -7.64
N PHE A 82 8.65 -9.62 -6.78
CA PHE A 82 9.12 -8.90 -5.61
C PHE A 82 9.83 -7.59 -5.97
N PHE A 83 10.78 -7.61 -6.90
CA PHE A 83 11.48 -6.38 -7.29
C PHE A 83 10.54 -5.36 -7.94
N SER A 84 9.65 -5.80 -8.82
CA SER A 84 8.65 -4.90 -9.42
C SER A 84 7.72 -4.31 -8.37
N TRP A 85 7.29 -5.10 -7.38
CA TRP A 85 6.48 -4.62 -6.27
C TRP A 85 7.24 -3.58 -5.42
N VAL A 86 8.51 -3.81 -5.08
CA VAL A 86 9.33 -2.84 -4.33
C VAL A 86 9.43 -1.52 -5.09
N VAL A 87 9.64 -1.56 -6.41
CA VAL A 87 9.71 -0.35 -7.24
C VAL A 87 8.38 0.42 -7.22
N ILE A 88 7.24 -0.28 -7.29
CA ILE A 88 5.91 0.36 -7.20
C ILE A 88 5.72 1.02 -5.83
N VAL A 89 6.09 0.35 -4.74
CA VAL A 89 6.00 0.90 -3.38
C VAL A 89 6.83 2.17 -3.25
N ILE A 90 8.09 2.14 -3.72
CA ILE A 90 8.98 3.31 -3.69
C ILE A 90 8.39 4.45 -4.52
N ALA A 91 7.90 4.17 -5.72
CA ALA A 91 7.27 5.18 -6.58
C ALA A 91 6.05 5.84 -5.92
N CYS A 92 5.20 5.04 -5.26
CA CYS A 92 4.02 5.56 -4.55
C CYS A 92 4.41 6.39 -3.32
N ILE A 93 5.44 5.99 -2.57
CA ILE A 93 5.96 6.76 -1.43
C ILE A 93 6.56 8.08 -1.93
N LEU A 94 7.36 8.06 -3.00
CA LEU A 94 7.92 9.28 -3.61
C LEU A 94 6.82 10.21 -4.13
N PHE A 95 5.78 9.66 -4.77
CA PHE A 95 4.62 10.43 -5.18
C PHE A 95 3.95 11.14 -4.00
N MET A 96 3.71 10.40 -2.89
CA MET A 96 3.14 10.98 -1.68
C MET A 96 4.07 12.01 -1.03
N LEU A 97 5.38 11.77 -1.00
CA LEU A 97 6.36 12.72 -0.47
C LEU A 97 6.30 14.06 -1.22
N LEU A 98 6.29 14.01 -2.56
CA LEU A 98 6.31 15.19 -3.41
C LEU A 98 4.95 15.91 -3.47
N ASN A 99 3.85 15.18 -3.28
CA ASN A 99 2.49 15.72 -3.44
C ASN A 99 1.69 15.76 -2.12
N TYR A 100 2.35 15.56 -0.98
CA TYR A 100 1.67 15.36 0.32
C TYR A 100 0.65 16.44 0.65
N GLN A 101 1.02 17.71 0.47
CA GLN A 101 0.14 18.85 0.76
C GLN A 101 -1.12 18.84 -0.11
N ARG A 102 -0.98 18.61 -1.42
CA ARG A 102 -2.11 18.58 -2.36
C ARG A 102 -3.05 17.42 -2.06
N VAL A 103 -2.50 16.24 -1.77
CA VAL A 103 -3.30 15.05 -1.43
C VAL A 103 -4.05 15.28 -0.12
N THR A 104 -3.41 15.88 0.88
CA THR A 104 -4.04 16.15 2.19
C THR A 104 -5.18 17.17 2.08
N VAL A 105 -5.00 18.26 1.33
CA VAL A 105 -6.05 19.25 1.08
C VAL A 105 -7.24 18.61 0.37
N THR A 106 -6.98 17.87 -0.71
CA THR A 106 -8.04 17.18 -1.47
C THR A 106 -8.80 16.17 -0.59
N LEU A 107 -8.10 15.43 0.28
CA LEU A 107 -8.74 14.52 1.23
C LEU A 107 -9.61 15.27 2.25
N SER A 108 -9.13 16.42 2.75
CA SER A 108 -9.89 17.25 3.69
C SER A 108 -11.19 17.73 3.07
N ASP A 109 -11.15 18.22 1.83
CA ASP A 109 -12.33 18.69 1.10
C ASP A 109 -13.36 17.57 0.92
N VAL A 110 -12.91 16.35 0.59
CA VAL A 110 -13.81 15.18 0.45
C VAL A 110 -14.45 14.80 1.79
N VAL A 111 -13.68 14.85 2.88
CA VAL A 111 -14.21 14.57 4.24
C VAL A 111 -15.22 15.63 4.67
N GLU A 112 -14.95 16.91 4.39
CA GLU A 112 -15.84 18.02 4.71
C GLU A 112 -17.16 17.93 3.92
N VAL A 113 -17.09 17.69 2.61
CA VAL A 113 -18.28 17.49 1.76
C VAL A 113 -19.13 16.32 2.27
N LYS A 114 -18.50 15.22 2.68
CA LYS A 114 -19.20 14.06 3.24
C LYS A 114 -19.84 14.36 4.60
N GLY A 115 -19.20 15.19 5.43
CA GLY A 115 -19.75 15.67 6.69
C GLY A 115 -20.99 16.55 6.49
N ILE A 116 -20.92 17.46 5.52
CA ILE A 116 -22.04 18.33 5.12
C ILE A 116 -23.19 17.49 4.55
N LEU A 117 -22.94 16.55 3.64
CA LEU A 117 -24.01 15.69 3.10
C LEU A 117 -24.74 14.91 4.20
N ARG A 118 -24.03 14.52 5.27
CA ARG A 118 -24.60 13.80 6.41
C ARG A 118 -25.48 14.68 7.29
N SER A 119 -25.24 15.98 7.37
CA SER A 119 -26.15 16.91 8.07
C SER A 119 -27.38 17.28 7.23
N PHE A 120 -27.27 17.22 5.91
CA PHE A 120 -28.38 17.49 4.99
C PHE A 120 -29.31 16.29 4.72
N ILE A 121 -28.86 15.05 4.95
CA ILE A 121 -29.74 13.88 4.94
C ILE A 121 -30.26 13.68 6.37
N PRO A 122 -31.47 14.15 6.73
CA PRO A 122 -32.05 13.83 8.02
C PRO A 122 -32.21 12.31 8.09
N SER A 123 -31.78 11.74 9.22
CA SER A 123 -32.00 10.35 9.63
C SER A 123 -33.49 10.03 9.57
N LYS A 124 -34.01 9.67 8.40
CA LYS A 124 -35.32 9.06 8.25
C LYS A 124 -35.21 7.64 8.82
N ASN A 125 -35.93 7.41 9.91
CA ASN A 125 -36.04 6.18 10.70
C ASN A 125 -34.98 5.99 11.79
N ARG A 126 -35.21 6.65 12.93
CA ARG A 126 -34.78 6.14 14.23
C ARG A 126 -35.93 6.15 15.24
N GLU A 127 -37.14 5.81 14.81
CA GLU A 127 -38.24 5.39 15.68
C GLU A 127 -39.09 4.37 14.91
N ILE A 128 -38.95 3.10 15.32
CA ILE A 128 -39.98 2.05 15.60
C ILE A 128 -39.20 0.75 15.82
#